data_AF-A0A7S3N6I4-F1
#
_entry.id   AF-A0A7S3N6I4-F1
#
_cell.length_a   1.000
_cell.length_b   1.000
_cell.length_c   1.000
_cell.angle_alpha   90.00
_cell.angle_beta   90.00
_cell.angle_gamma   90.00
#
_symmetry.space_group_name_H-M   'P 1'
#
loop_
_entity.id
_entity.type
_entity.pdbx_description
1 polymer ?
#
loop_
_entity_poly.entity_id
_entity_poly.type
_entity_poly.pdbx_seq_one_letter_code
_entity_poly.pdbx_strand_id
1 'polypeptide(L)'
;LRLGEEKTLKFVHLFAEAMDQVDEANMYSKIRSEMSKSAEPRVYFTIEVMMDVLNFTEDDPEIAIRMRNKETNEVIYLWDYVKFKERVDMMEAWYADIMDDGILNKE
;
A
#
# COMPACT_ATOMS: atom_id res chain seq x y z
N LEU A 1 10.58 -30.10 -2.24
CA LEU A 1 9.53 -29.67 -1.30
C LEU A 1 9.04 -28.31 -1.76
N ARG A 2 7.74 -28.16 -2.01
CA ARG A 2 7.11 -26.85 -2.29
C ARG A 2 6.94 -26.12 -0.95
N LEU A 3 6.77 -24.80 -0.97
CA LEU A 3 6.28 -24.03 0.19
C LEU A 3 5.22 -24.85 0.93
N GLY A 4 5.43 -25.09 2.23
CA GLY A 4 4.48 -25.86 3.03
C GLY A 4 3.09 -25.23 2.98
N GLU A 5 2.04 -26.05 3.04
CA GLU A 5 0.65 -25.59 2.97
C GLU A 5 0.35 -24.49 4.00
N GLU A 6 0.88 -24.64 5.22
CA GLU A 6 0.74 -23.65 6.29
C GLU A 6 1.41 -22.30 5.96
N LYS A 7 2.64 -22.31 5.44
CA LYS A 7 3.36 -21.08 5.04
C LYS A 7 2.64 -20.38 3.89
N THR A 8 2.17 -21.16 2.92
CA THR A 8 1.38 -20.65 1.79
C THR A 8 0.09 -20.00 2.26
N LEU A 9 -0.64 -20.63 3.19
CA LEU A 9 -1.85 -20.05 3.77
C LEU A 9 -1.56 -18.73 4.49
N LYS A 10 -0.53 -18.68 5.34
CA LYS A 10 -0.14 -17.44 6.04
C LYS A 10 0.18 -16.31 5.06
N PHE A 11 0.96 -16.62 4.02
CA PHE A 11 1.28 -15.64 2.99
C PHE A 11 0.03 -15.15 2.24
N VAL A 12 -0.89 -16.04 1.86
CA VAL A 12 -2.13 -15.66 1.18
C VAL A 12 -2.98 -14.71 2.03
N HIS A 13 -3.05 -14.94 3.34
CA HIS A 13 -3.78 -14.03 4.25
C HIS A 13 -3.11 -12.65 4.31
N LEU A 14 -1.78 -12.63 4.49
CA LEU A 14 -1.01 -11.38 4.49
C LEU A 14 -1.14 -10.62 3.18
N PHE A 15 -1.14 -11.33 2.05
CA PHE A 15 -1.30 -10.75 0.72
C PHE A 15 -2.70 -10.17 0.52
N ALA A 16 -3.75 -10.86 1.01
CA ALA A 16 -5.11 -10.34 0.98
C ALA A 16 -5.23 -9.04 1.78
N GLU A 17 -4.71 -9.00 3.01
CA GLU A 17 -4.71 -7.78 3.82
C GLU A 17 -3.93 -6.64 3.14
N ALA A 18 -2.78 -6.95 2.52
CA ALA A 18 -2.00 -5.97 1.79
C ALA A 18 -2.74 -5.41 0.57
N MET A 19 -3.56 -6.22 -0.12
CA MET A 19 -4.41 -5.75 -1.21
C MET A 19 -5.43 -4.74 -0.73
N ASP A 20 -6.17 -5.06 0.33
CA ASP A 20 -7.19 -4.17 0.90
C ASP A 20 -6.55 -2.82 1.31
N GLN A 21 -5.40 -2.86 1.99
CA GLN A 21 -4.68 -1.65 2.39
C GLN A 21 -4.13 -0.84 1.22
N VAL A 22 -3.67 -1.49 0.14
CA VAL A 22 -3.22 -0.80 -1.07
C VAL A 22 -4.38 -0.12 -1.78
N ASP A 23 -5.55 -0.75 -1.82
CA ASP A 23 -6.77 -0.16 -2.38
C ASP A 23 -7.20 1.08 -1.59
N GLU A 24 -7.20 1.00 -0.26
CA GLU A 24 -7.47 2.14 0.63
C GLU A 24 -6.45 3.28 0.44
N ALA A 25 -5.15 2.97 0.44
CA ALA A 25 -4.11 3.97 0.24
C ALA A 25 -4.23 4.68 -1.13
N ASN A 26 -4.61 3.93 -2.17
CA ASN A 26 -4.87 4.49 -3.50
C ASN A 26 -6.12 5.39 -3.50
N MET A 27 -7.18 5.00 -2.79
CA MET A 27 -8.36 5.84 -2.59
C MET A 27 -8.00 7.16 -1.90
N TYR A 28 -7.31 7.11 -0.75
CA TYR A 28 -6.89 8.31 -0.02
C TYR A 28 -5.99 9.23 -0.86
N SER A 29 -5.05 8.66 -1.62
CA SER A 29 -4.16 9.43 -2.51
C SER A 29 -4.93 10.13 -3.62
N LYS A 30 -5.94 9.45 -4.19
CA LYS A 30 -6.81 10.04 -5.20
C LYS A 30 -7.58 11.24 -4.64
N ILE A 31 -8.25 11.05 -3.50
CA ILE A 31 -9.02 12.11 -2.82
C ILE A 31 -8.12 13.30 -2.51
N ARG A 32 -6.94 13.05 -1.93
CA ARG A 32 -5.95 14.12 -1.67
C ARG A 32 -5.57 14.89 -2.93
N SER A 33 -5.36 14.20 -4.05
CA SER A 33 -5.00 14.85 -5.31
C SER A 33 -6.14 15.67 -5.92
N GLU A 34 -7.39 15.31 -5.64
CA GLU A 34 -8.58 16.03 -6.10
C GLU A 34 -8.86 17.27 -5.24
N MET A 35 -8.60 17.17 -3.93
CA MET A 35 -8.73 18.29 -2.99
C MET A 35 -7.59 19.30 -3.12
N SER A 36 -6.37 18.84 -3.40
CA SER A 36 -5.20 19.71 -3.47
C SER A 36 -5.07 20.36 -4.83
N LYS A 37 -4.96 21.70 -4.86
CA LYS A 37 -4.55 22.47 -6.05
C LYS A 37 -3.03 22.43 -6.28
N SER A 38 -2.26 21.72 -5.45
CA SER A 38 -0.80 21.73 -5.48
C SER A 38 -0.20 20.92 -6.62
N ALA A 39 1.01 21.30 -7.04
CA ALA A 39 1.83 20.59 -8.03
C ALA A 39 2.53 19.34 -7.45
N GLU A 40 2.02 18.78 -6.34
CA GLU A 40 2.57 17.54 -5.80
C GLU A 40 2.33 16.40 -6.79
N PRO A 41 3.32 15.52 -7.00
CA PRO A 41 3.18 14.40 -7.92
C PRO A 41 2.03 13.51 -7.46
N ARG A 42 1.19 13.09 -8.42
CA ARG A 42 0.13 12.14 -8.12
C ARG A 42 0.77 10.78 -7.90
N VAL A 43 0.35 10.07 -6.88
CA VAL A 43 0.98 8.81 -6.49
C VAL A 43 0.00 7.67 -6.46
N TYR A 44 0.52 6.47 -6.64
CA TYR A 44 -0.24 5.22 -6.48
C TYR A 44 0.67 4.13 -5.90
N PHE A 45 0.05 3.15 -5.26
CA PHE A 45 0.71 2.06 -4.57
C PHE A 45 0.49 0.75 -5.31
N THR A 46 1.52 -0.10 -5.33
CA THR A 46 1.48 -1.45 -5.91
C THR A 46 2.19 -2.43 -4.99
N ILE A 47 1.65 -3.64 -4.88
CA ILE A 47 2.29 -4.74 -4.15
C ILE A 47 3.41 -5.36 -4.98
N GLU A 48 4.50 -5.69 -4.32
CA GLU A 48 5.59 -6.51 -4.81
C GLU A 48 5.83 -7.68 -3.87
N VAL A 49 6.02 -8.87 -4.44
CA VAL A 49 6.32 -10.08 -3.70
C VAL A 49 7.77 -10.45 -3.97
N MET A 50 8.57 -10.59 -2.92
CA MET A 50 9.97 -10.94 -2.99
C MET A 50 10.16 -12.36 -2.46
N MET A 51 10.99 -13.14 -3.15
CA MET A 51 11.30 -14.51 -2.76
C MET A 51 12.76 -14.80 -3.14
N ASP A 52 13.50 -15.42 -2.22
CA ASP A 52 14.84 -15.91 -2.48
C ASP A 52 14.76 -17.17 -3.35
N VAL A 53 15.09 -17.01 -4.63
CA VAL A 53 15.05 -18.12 -5.62
C VAL A 53 16.08 -19.20 -5.30
N LEU A 54 17.19 -18.87 -4.60
CA LEU A 54 18.20 -19.86 -4.22
C LEU A 54 17.74 -20.71 -3.04
N ASN A 55 16.89 -20.17 -2.17
CA ASN A 55 16.39 -20.82 -0.96
C ASN A 55 14.86 -20.99 -0.94
N PHE A 56 14.19 -20.97 -2.10
CA PHE A 56 12.73 -20.90 -2.23
C PHE A 56 11.95 -22.03 -1.53
N THR A 57 12.62 -23.13 -1.19
CA THR A 57 12.01 -24.25 -0.45
C THR A 57 11.86 -23.98 1.04
N GLU A 58 12.67 -23.08 1.58
CA GLU A 58 12.75 -22.73 3.00
C GLU A 58 12.36 -21.27 3.26
N ASP A 59 12.53 -20.43 2.25
CA ASP A 59 12.23 -18.99 2.25
C ASP A 59 10.76 -18.69 2.58
N ASP A 60 10.54 -17.55 3.24
CA ASP A 60 9.23 -17.00 3.54
C ASP A 60 9.00 -15.79 2.64
N PRO A 61 8.08 -15.86 1.66
CA PRO A 61 7.88 -14.76 0.72
C PRO A 61 7.54 -13.46 1.44
N GLU A 62 8.23 -12.40 1.07
CA GLU A 62 8.07 -11.09 1.66
C GLU A 62 7.19 -10.20 0.80
N ILE A 63 6.44 -9.32 1.46
CA ILE A 63 5.60 -8.31 0.79
C ILE A 63 6.24 -6.94 0.97
N ALA A 64 6.45 -6.27 -0.15
CA ALA A 64 6.85 -4.87 -0.20
C ALA A 64 5.83 -4.05 -1.01
N ILE A 65 5.74 -2.76 -0.70
CA ILE A 65 4.82 -1.84 -1.36
C ILE A 65 5.65 -0.74 -2.01
N ARG A 66 5.43 -0.57 -3.31
CA ARG A 66 6.01 0.53 -4.09
C ARG A 66 5.03 1.68 -4.15
N MET A 67 5.51 2.86 -3.77
CA MET A 67 4.86 4.13 -4.07
C MET A 67 5.47 4.70 -5.35
N ARG A 68 4.63 4.93 -6.35
CA ARG A 68 5.05 5.39 -7.68
C ARG A 68 4.46 6.73 -8.02
N ASN A 69 5.23 7.54 -8.74
CA ASN A 69 4.70 8.70 -9.44
C ASN A 69 3.78 8.20 -10.58
N LYS A 70 2.58 8.77 -10.68
CA LYS A 70 1.56 8.35 -11.65
C LYS A 70 1.89 8.78 -13.08
N GLU A 71 2.62 9.87 -13.23
CA GLU A 71 3.02 10.44 -14.50
C GLU A 71 4.30 9.80 -15.04
N THR A 72 5.33 9.62 -14.20
CA THR A 72 6.64 9.11 -14.62
C THR A 72 6.83 7.61 -14.39
N ASN A 73 5.95 6.98 -13.60
CA ASN A 73 6.08 5.60 -13.13
C ASN A 73 7.37 5.33 -12.32
N GLU A 74 8.07 6.38 -11.91
CA GLU A 74 9.25 6.26 -11.06
C GLU A 74 8.85 5.81 -9.66
N VAL A 75 9.62 4.87 -9.10
CA VAL A 75 9.46 4.43 -7.71
C VAL A 75 10.02 5.53 -6.81
N ILE A 76 9.13 6.14 -6.03
CA ILE A 76 9.49 7.18 -5.07
C ILE A 76 9.94 6.52 -3.76
N TYR A 77 9.18 5.53 -3.31
CA TYR A 77 9.48 4.76 -2.11
C TYR A 77 9.19 3.27 -2.32
N LEU A 78 9.96 2.46 -1.60
CA LEU A 78 9.72 1.04 -1.40
C LEU A 78 9.68 0.81 0.11
N TRP A 79 8.60 0.21 0.60
CA TRP A 79 8.42 -0.10 2.01
C TRP A 79 8.17 -1.58 2.19
N ASP A 80 8.66 -2.14 3.29
CA ASP A 80 8.11 -3.40 3.78
C ASP A 80 6.64 -3.20 4.22
N TYR A 81 5.92 -4.30 4.39
CA TYR A 81 4.51 -4.27 4.77
C TYR A 81 4.25 -3.59 6.12
N VAL A 82 5.14 -3.76 7.10
CA VAL A 82 4.99 -3.16 8.44
C VAL A 82 5.03 -1.64 8.35
N LYS A 83 6.00 -1.11 7.62
CA LYS A 83 6.16 0.32 7.40
C LYS A 83 5.02 0.88 6.57
N PHE A 84 4.54 0.13 5.58
CA PHE A 84 3.40 0.56 4.77
C PHE A 84 2.14 0.71 5.63
N LYS A 85 1.86 -0.23 6.54
CA LYS A 85 0.73 -0.15 7.46
C LYS A 85 0.74 1.14 8.29
N GLU A 86 1.89 1.51 8.84
CA GLU A 86 2.03 2.80 9.55
C GLU A 86 1.67 4.00 8.65
N ARG A 87 1.93 3.92 7.34
CA ARG A 87 1.55 4.99 6.40
C ARG A 87 0.06 5.01 6.13
N VAL A 88 -0.57 3.85 5.99
CA VAL A 88 -2.01 3.73 5.80
C VAL A 88 -2.74 4.29 7.01
N ASP A 89 -2.32 3.95 8.24
CA ASP A 89 -2.90 4.49 9.48
C ASP A 89 -2.83 6.04 9.52
N MET A 90 -1.72 6.63 9.06
CA MET A 90 -1.59 8.09 8.94
C MET A 90 -2.52 8.68 7.89
N MET A 91 -2.76 7.98 6.78
CA MET A 91 -3.66 8.42 5.70
C MET A 91 -5.12 8.32 6.14
N GLU A 92 -5.48 7.26 6.87
CA GLU A 92 -6.79 7.08 7.47
C GLU A 92 -7.10 8.18 8.49
N ALA A 93 -6.15 8.47 9.40
CA ALA A 93 -6.31 9.56 10.37
C ALA A 93 -6.52 10.91 9.68
N TRP A 94 -5.73 11.21 8.65
CA TRP A 94 -5.91 12.41 7.83
C TRP A 94 -7.28 12.43 7.14
N TYR A 95 -7.74 11.29 6.61
CA TYR A 95 -9.04 11.17 5.95
C TYR A 95 -10.21 11.36 6.93
N ALA A 96 -10.10 10.83 8.15
CA ALA A 96 -11.08 11.04 9.20
C ALA A 96 -11.19 12.52 9.59
N ASP A 97 -10.05 13.20 9.79
CA ASP A 97 -10.02 14.63 10.13
C ASP A 97 -10.77 15.50 9.09
N ILE A 98 -10.54 15.25 7.79
CA ILE A 98 -11.21 16.03 6.72
C ILE A 98 -12.72 15.74 6.60
N MET A 99 -13.14 14.53 6.97
CA MET A 99 -14.55 14.12 6.96
C MET A 99 -15.30 14.76 8.14
N ASP A 100 -14.69 14.75 9.32
CA ASP A 100 -15.25 15.34 10.55
C ASP A 100 -15.33 16.87 10.47
N ASP A 101 -14.34 17.53 9.87
CA ASP A 101 -14.35 18.97 9.61
C ASP A 101 -15.40 19.40 8.56
N GLY A 102 -16.10 18.43 7.95
CA GLY A 102 -17.13 18.65 6.95
C GLY A 102 -16.60 19.29 5.67
N ILE A 103 -15.29 19.16 5.38
CA ILE A 103 -14.68 19.71 4.17
C ILE A 103 -15.23 18.99 2.93
N LEU A 104 -15.47 17.69 3.05
CA LEU A 104 -16.09 16.87 2.00
C LEU A 104 -17.63 16.87 2.03
N ASN A 105 -18.25 17.30 3.13
CA ASN A 105 -19.72 17.33 3.29
C ASN A 105 -20.35 18.70 2.95
N LYS A 106 -19.56 19.65 2.41
CA LYS A 106 -20.03 20.97 1.95
C LYS A 106 -20.22 21.00 0.43
N GLU A 107 -21.07 20.12 -0.09
CA GLU A 107 -21.67 20.24 -1.43
C GLU A 107 -23.20 20.32 -1.33
#